data_AF-W7MHB3-F1
#
_entry.id   AF-W7MHB3-F1
#
_cell.length_a   1.000
_cell.length_b   1.000
_cell.length_c   1.000
_cell.angle_alpha   90.00
_cell.angle_beta   90.00
_cell.angle_gamma   90.00
#
_symmetry.space_group_name_H-M   'P 1'
#
loop_
_entity.id
_entity.type
_entity.pdbx_description
1 polymer ?
#
loop_
_entity_poly.entity_id
_entity_poly.type
_entity_poly.pdbx_seq_one_letter_code
_entity_poly.pdbx_strand_id
1 'polypeptide(L)'
;MVRLYNLKEIFYLDLWPIGPSMVVIIDPKLMDNSTLPKPLPIHPLTAVFMKPMLGEGTMAAINGALWRKIAAAVIPAFSMSHVLGITSIMIDECLLFQERLDKSAVGGDVFSMDGLVAKLVFGIVSTVTLGESQHAQTVGSQILKDSRNLVNLARGETDPLIAYNPMVQIPRR
;
A
#
# COMPACT_ATOMS: atom_id res chain seq x y z
N MET A 1 -2.99 -22.42 -7.40
CA MET A 1 -1.66 -23.06 -7.29
C MET A 1 -1.60 -24.13 -6.20
N VAL A 2 -1.79 -23.80 -4.93
CA VAL A 2 -1.63 -24.76 -3.81
C VAL A 2 -2.50 -26.00 -3.94
N ARG A 3 -3.81 -25.81 -4.21
CA ARG A 3 -4.75 -26.92 -4.47
C ARG A 3 -4.51 -27.63 -5.81
N LEU A 4 -3.94 -26.93 -6.79
CA LEU A 4 -3.68 -27.49 -8.13
C LEU A 4 -2.45 -28.41 -8.12
N TYR A 5 -1.47 -28.12 -7.27
CA TYR A 5 -0.21 -28.86 -7.18
C TYR A 5 -0.09 -29.71 -5.91
N ASN A 6 -1.17 -29.85 -5.14
CA ASN A 6 -1.22 -30.63 -3.89
C ASN A 6 -0.04 -30.33 -2.93
N LEU A 7 0.31 -29.04 -2.80
CA LEU A 7 1.45 -28.60 -2.00
C LEU A 7 1.14 -28.72 -0.51
N LYS A 8 2.16 -29.04 0.29
CA LYS A 8 2.06 -29.06 1.76
C LYS A 8 1.81 -27.67 2.32
N GLU A 9 1.37 -27.62 3.57
CA GLU A 9 1.03 -26.39 4.30
C GLU A 9 2.20 -25.41 4.49
N ILE A 10 3.43 -25.92 4.39
CA ILE A 10 4.65 -25.14 4.22
C ILE A 10 5.39 -25.66 3.01
N PHE A 11 5.83 -24.77 2.13
CA PHE A 11 6.73 -25.13 1.05
C PHE A 11 7.71 -23.99 0.73
N TYR A 12 8.80 -24.36 0.09
CA TYR A 12 9.81 -23.44 -0.40
C TYR A 12 9.51 -23.08 -1.85
N LEU A 13 9.59 -21.80 -2.17
CA LEU A 13 9.46 -21.27 -3.51
C LEU A 13 10.76 -20.55 -3.87
N ASP A 14 11.47 -21.10 -4.84
CA ASP A 14 12.64 -20.44 -5.41
C ASP A 14 12.20 -19.52 -6.57
N LEU A 15 12.55 -18.24 -6.47
CA LEU A 15 12.21 -17.21 -7.45
C LEU A 15 13.40 -16.83 -8.33
N TRP A 16 14.52 -17.56 -8.27
CA TRP A 16 15.65 -17.31 -9.15
C TRP A 16 15.23 -17.34 -10.64
N PRO A 17 15.63 -16.36 -11.47
CA PRO A 17 16.52 -15.23 -11.22
C PRO A 17 15.83 -13.90 -10.87
N ILE A 18 14.53 -13.90 -10.57
CA ILE A 18 13.68 -12.70 -10.43
C ILE A 18 13.69 -12.13 -9.01
N GLY A 19 13.99 -12.95 -8.00
CA GLY A 19 13.97 -12.52 -6.60
C GLY A 19 14.57 -13.55 -5.65
N PRO A 20 14.63 -13.24 -4.34
CA PRO A 20 15.09 -14.19 -3.35
C PRO A 20 14.08 -15.33 -3.21
N SER A 21 14.58 -16.49 -2.81
CA SER A 21 13.73 -17.61 -2.46
C SER A 21 12.94 -17.32 -1.18
N MET A 22 11.72 -17.83 -1.11
CA MET A 22 10.77 -17.54 -0.05
C MET A 22 10.15 -18.82 0.52
N VAL A 23 9.87 -18.81 1.82
CA VAL A 23 9.08 -19.87 2.47
C VAL A 23 7.63 -19.40 2.52
N VAL A 24 6.73 -20.20 1.95
CA VAL A 24 5.30 -19.94 1.97
C VAL A 24 4.67 -20.77 3.08
N ILE A 25 4.02 -20.10 4.02
CA ILE A 25 3.28 -20.70 5.13
C ILE A 25 1.80 -20.42 4.90
N ILE A 26 0.98 -21.48 4.87
CA ILE A 26 -0.48 -21.36 4.64
C ILE A 26 -1.28 -21.85 5.83
N ASP A 27 -0.70 -22.71 6.67
CA ASP A 27 -1.37 -23.18 7.90
C ASP A 27 -1.54 -22.03 8.90
N PRO A 28 -2.79 -21.71 9.30
CA PRO A 28 -3.08 -20.71 10.33
C PRO A 28 -2.31 -20.92 11.63
N LYS A 29 -2.15 -22.17 12.09
CA LYS A 29 -1.49 -22.46 13.36
C LYS A 29 0.00 -22.09 13.32
N LEU A 30 0.62 -22.25 12.17
CA LEU A 30 2.03 -21.88 11.97
C LEU A 30 2.19 -20.38 11.75
N MET A 31 1.22 -19.71 11.15
CA MET A 31 1.23 -18.24 11.04
C MET A 31 1.20 -17.56 12.41
N ASP A 32 0.40 -18.07 13.35
CA ASP A 32 0.34 -17.55 14.73
C ASP A 32 1.72 -17.62 15.42
N ASN A 33 2.43 -18.74 15.24
CA ASN A 33 3.79 -18.94 15.76
C ASN A 33 4.86 -18.09 15.05
N SER A 34 4.64 -17.69 13.80
CA SER A 34 5.58 -16.82 13.08
C SER A 34 5.51 -15.36 13.54
N THR A 35 4.40 -14.97 14.15
CA THR A 35 4.12 -13.59 14.57
C THR A 35 4.44 -13.36 16.05
N LEU A 36 4.34 -14.42 16.88
CA LEU A 36 4.56 -14.38 18.34
C LEU A 36 5.50 -15.52 18.75
N PRO A 37 6.44 -15.32 19.69
CA PRO A 37 6.59 -14.18 20.61
C PRO A 37 7.51 -13.06 20.12
N LYS A 38 8.25 -13.27 19.03
CA LYS A 38 9.15 -12.25 18.43
C LYS A 38 8.78 -12.11 16.96
N PRO A 39 8.16 -10.98 16.54
CA PRO A 39 7.78 -10.80 15.15
C PRO A 39 9.02 -10.83 14.27
N LEU A 40 8.90 -11.52 13.13
CA LEU A 40 9.94 -11.54 12.12
C LEU A 40 10.18 -10.11 11.59
N PRO A 41 11.45 -9.73 11.35
CA PRO A 41 11.75 -8.42 10.80
C PRO A 41 11.17 -8.29 9.38
N ILE A 42 10.72 -7.09 9.04
CA ILE A 42 10.38 -6.72 7.66
C ILE A 42 11.62 -6.95 6.80
N HIS A 43 11.43 -7.66 5.68
CA HIS A 43 12.51 -8.02 4.79
C HIS A 43 13.19 -6.77 4.21
N PRO A 44 14.54 -6.72 4.10
CA PRO A 44 15.26 -5.54 3.59
C PRO A 44 14.83 -5.10 2.19
N LEU A 45 14.29 -6.01 1.39
CA LEU A 45 13.76 -5.67 0.07
C LEU A 45 12.60 -4.70 0.11
N THR A 46 11.79 -4.72 1.16
CA THR A 46 10.71 -3.74 1.32
C THR A 46 11.29 -2.32 1.33
N ALA A 47 12.45 -2.10 1.95
CA ALA A 47 13.12 -0.80 1.90
C ALA A 47 13.60 -0.45 0.49
N VAL A 48 14.13 -1.41 -0.27
CA VAL A 48 14.56 -1.20 -1.66
C VAL A 48 13.38 -0.77 -2.54
N PHE A 49 12.24 -1.43 -2.41
CA PHE A 49 11.04 -1.11 -3.20
C PHE A 49 10.34 0.17 -2.75
N MET A 50 10.33 0.47 -1.45
CA MET A 50 9.63 1.63 -0.92
C MET A 50 10.46 2.91 -0.98
N LYS A 51 11.80 2.84 -0.96
CA LYS A 51 12.69 4.01 -0.94
C LYS A 51 12.44 4.99 -2.11
N PRO A 52 12.31 4.55 -3.38
CA PRO A 52 12.03 5.47 -4.49
C PRO A 52 10.69 6.21 -4.36
N MET A 53 9.73 5.63 -3.64
CA MET A 53 8.38 6.17 -3.51
C MET A 53 8.20 7.02 -2.25
N LEU A 54 8.74 6.58 -1.13
CA LEU A 54 8.40 7.12 0.18
C LEU A 54 9.64 7.67 0.90
N GLY A 55 10.83 7.55 0.30
CA GLY A 55 12.09 7.91 0.92
C GLY A 55 12.59 6.86 1.92
N GLU A 56 13.71 7.19 2.57
CA GLU A 56 14.30 6.34 3.61
C GLU A 56 13.56 6.47 4.94
N GLY A 57 13.60 5.40 5.76
CA GLY A 57 13.08 5.45 7.13
C GLY A 57 11.56 5.33 7.26
N THR A 58 10.88 4.86 6.22
CA THR A 58 9.41 4.72 6.23
C THR A 58 8.97 3.59 7.15
N MET A 59 7.84 3.75 7.84
CA MET A 59 7.35 2.76 8.82
C MET A 59 7.20 1.35 8.23
N ALA A 60 6.87 1.25 6.93
CA ALA A 60 6.72 -0.01 6.22
C ALA A 60 8.06 -0.72 5.90
N ALA A 61 9.20 -0.05 6.06
CA ALA A 61 10.52 -0.55 5.68
C ALA A 61 11.53 -0.62 6.83
N ILE A 62 11.15 -0.20 8.04
CA ILE A 62 12.04 -0.13 9.21
C ILE A 62 11.69 -1.20 10.24
N ASN A 63 12.68 -1.58 11.04
CA ASN A 63 12.56 -2.59 12.09
C ASN A 63 12.99 -2.08 13.46
N GLY A 64 12.70 -2.85 14.51
CA GLY A 64 13.28 -2.66 15.84
C GLY A 64 12.87 -1.37 16.55
N ALA A 65 13.85 -0.67 17.13
CA ALA A 65 13.61 0.52 17.95
C ALA A 65 13.07 1.70 17.14
N LEU A 66 13.58 1.90 15.91
CA LEU A 66 13.11 2.97 15.03
C LEU A 66 11.65 2.75 14.63
N TRP A 67 11.30 1.52 14.25
CA TRP A 67 9.90 1.16 13.98
C TRP A 67 9.00 1.46 15.17
N ARG A 68 9.39 1.03 16.38
CA ARG A 68 8.62 1.25 17.60
C ARG A 68 8.41 2.73 17.90
N LYS A 69 9.43 3.56 17.67
CA LYS A 69 9.36 5.01 17.85
C LYS A 69 8.35 5.64 16.89
N ILE A 70 8.39 5.28 15.61
CA ILE A 70 7.43 5.82 14.62
C ILE A 70 6.02 5.28 14.90
N ALA A 71 5.88 3.98 15.20
CA ALA A 71 4.60 3.37 15.55
C ALA A 71 3.96 4.07 16.76
N ALA A 72 4.72 4.36 17.81
CA ALA A 72 4.22 5.06 19.00
C ALA A 72 3.70 6.47 18.68
N ALA A 73 4.27 7.15 17.69
CA ALA A 73 3.79 8.47 17.24
C ALA A 73 2.53 8.37 16.36
N VAL A 74 2.39 7.31 15.57
CA VAL A 74 1.32 7.16 14.58
C VAL A 74 0.07 6.46 15.13
N ILE A 75 0.21 5.46 16.00
CA ILE A 75 -0.91 4.67 16.55
C ILE A 75 -2.03 5.53 17.18
N PRO A 76 -1.76 6.62 17.92
CA PRO A 76 -2.81 7.46 18.50
C PRO A 76 -3.76 8.07 17.45
N ALA A 77 -3.29 8.31 16.22
CA ALA A 77 -4.12 8.79 15.12
C ALA A 77 -5.15 7.74 14.67
N PHE A 78 -5.03 6.48 15.11
CA PHE A 78 -6.00 5.41 14.87
C PHE A 78 -6.82 5.04 16.10
N SER A 79 -6.83 5.91 17.12
CA SER A 79 -7.68 5.73 18.31
C SER A 79 -9.17 5.82 17.97
N MET A 80 -10.02 5.09 18.68
CA MET A 80 -11.47 5.05 18.44
C MET A 80 -12.11 6.45 18.48
N SER A 81 -11.69 7.30 19.41
CA SER A 81 -12.19 8.68 19.51
C SER A 81 -11.86 9.50 18.27
N HIS A 82 -10.64 9.35 17.73
CA HIS A 82 -10.25 10.03 16.50
C HIS A 82 -11.00 9.47 15.28
N VAL A 83 -11.10 8.14 15.17
CA VAL A 83 -11.85 7.47 14.08
C VAL A 83 -13.31 7.94 14.06
N LEU A 84 -13.96 8.01 15.22
CA LEU A 84 -15.33 8.53 15.32
C LEU A 84 -15.43 9.98 14.86
N GLY A 85 -14.43 10.82 15.18
CA GLY A 85 -14.35 12.20 14.70
C GLY A 85 -14.21 12.35 13.18
N ILE A 86 -13.64 11.35 12.51
CA ILE A 86 -13.48 11.33 11.04
C ILE A 86 -14.77 10.90 10.32
N THR A 87 -15.76 10.33 11.02
CA THR A 87 -16.97 9.76 10.41
C THR A 87 -17.72 10.78 9.53
N SER A 88 -17.79 12.05 9.93
CA SER A 88 -18.42 13.10 9.11
C SER A 88 -17.71 13.27 7.76
N ILE A 89 -16.37 13.31 7.75
CA ILE A 89 -15.56 13.39 6.53
C ILE A 89 -15.83 12.19 5.62
N MET A 90 -15.95 10.99 6.19
CA MET A 90 -16.27 9.79 5.41
C MET A 90 -17.66 9.87 4.77
N ILE A 91 -18.66 10.37 5.51
CA ILE A 91 -20.02 10.54 5.00
C ILE A 91 -20.02 11.54 3.85
N ASP A 92 -19.38 12.70 4.01
CA ASP A 92 -19.34 13.75 2.99
C ASP A 92 -18.70 13.27 1.68
N GLU A 93 -17.56 12.58 1.77
CA GLU A 93 -16.88 12.01 0.59
C GLU A 93 -17.69 10.86 -0.05
N CYS A 94 -18.41 10.05 0.75
CA CYS A 94 -19.30 9.01 0.24
C CYS A 94 -20.53 9.58 -0.48
N LEU A 95 -21.11 10.68 -0.01
CA LEU A 95 -22.21 11.36 -0.68
C LEU A 95 -21.78 11.92 -2.04
N LEU A 96 -20.58 12.51 -2.11
CA LEU A 96 -19.99 12.94 -3.38
C LEU A 96 -19.75 11.77 -4.34
N PHE A 97 -19.29 10.64 -3.80
CA PHE A 97 -19.09 9.42 -4.59
C PHE A 97 -20.41 8.89 -5.15
N GLN A 98 -21.47 8.87 -4.33
CA GLN A 98 -22.81 8.48 -4.78
C GLN A 98 -23.31 9.40 -5.91
N GLU A 99 -23.18 10.72 -5.76
CA GLU A 99 -23.58 11.67 -6.80
C GLU A 99 -22.84 11.41 -8.14
N ARG A 100 -21.58 11.00 -8.07
CA ARG A 100 -20.79 10.64 -9.27
C ARG A 100 -21.27 9.35 -9.91
N LEU A 101 -21.64 8.36 -9.12
CA LEU A 101 -22.22 7.12 -9.62
C LEU A 101 -23.58 7.37 -10.25
N ASP A 102 -24.44 8.18 -9.63
CA ASP A 102 -25.76 8.51 -10.16
C ASP A 102 -25.66 9.25 -11.50
N LYS A 103 -24.74 10.23 -11.62
CA LYS A 103 -24.47 10.91 -12.90
C LYS A 103 -24.00 9.94 -13.98
N SER A 104 -23.13 9.00 -13.64
CA SER A 104 -22.62 8.00 -14.58
C SER A 104 -23.71 7.02 -15.00
N ALA A 105 -24.59 6.63 -14.07
CA ALA A 105 -25.73 5.75 -14.35
C ALA A 105 -26.76 6.41 -15.27
N VAL A 106 -27.07 7.70 -15.06
CA VAL A 106 -27.98 8.45 -15.92
C VAL A 106 -27.37 8.71 -17.31
N GLY A 107 -26.07 9.00 -17.37
CA GLY A 107 -25.37 9.23 -18.64
C GLY A 107 -25.25 7.97 -19.50
N GLY A 108 -25.25 6.78 -18.89
CA GLY A 108 -25.07 5.51 -19.60
C GLY A 108 -23.63 5.27 -20.08
N ASP A 109 -22.69 6.13 -19.69
CA ASP A 109 -21.29 6.05 -20.08
C ASP A 109 -20.55 4.93 -19.31
N VAL A 110 -19.62 4.26 -19.99
CA VAL A 110 -18.71 3.30 -19.35
C VAL A 110 -17.66 4.07 -18.55
N PHE A 111 -17.54 3.76 -17.26
CA PHE A 111 -16.56 4.35 -16.37
C PHE A 111 -15.72 3.29 -15.64
N SER A 112 -14.55 3.70 -15.12
CA SER A 112 -13.71 2.83 -14.28
C SER A 112 -14.08 2.99 -12.81
N MET A 113 -14.58 1.91 -12.21
CA MET A 113 -14.89 1.87 -10.77
C MET A 113 -13.63 2.06 -9.92
N ASP A 114 -12.53 1.42 -10.30
CA ASP A 114 -11.23 1.56 -9.63
C ASP A 114 -10.78 3.03 -9.57
N GLY A 115 -10.95 3.76 -10.67
CA GLY A 115 -10.62 5.18 -10.74
C GLY A 115 -11.46 6.06 -9.81
N LEU A 116 -12.76 5.76 -9.67
CA LEU A 116 -13.65 6.52 -8.77
C LEU A 116 -13.39 6.20 -7.30
N VAL A 117 -13.24 4.91 -6.97
CA VAL A 117 -12.93 4.47 -5.60
C VAL A 117 -11.58 5.00 -5.16
N ALA A 118 -10.57 5.01 -6.02
CA ALA A 118 -9.27 5.61 -5.71
C ALA A 118 -9.37 7.10 -5.36
N LYS A 119 -10.24 7.86 -6.04
CA LYS A 119 -10.48 9.28 -5.73
C LYS A 119 -11.22 9.47 -4.40
N LEU A 120 -12.20 8.60 -4.10
CA LEU A 120 -12.90 8.57 -2.81
C LEU A 120 -11.93 8.33 -1.65
N VAL A 121 -11.15 7.24 -1.72
CA VAL A 121 -10.19 6.88 -0.68
C VAL A 121 -9.14 7.98 -0.51
N PHE A 122 -8.64 8.53 -1.62
CA PHE A 122 -7.70 9.64 -1.57
C PHE A 122 -8.29 10.87 -0.90
N GLY A 123 -9.55 11.25 -1.20
CA GLY A 123 -10.22 12.39 -0.58
C GLY A 123 -10.33 12.27 0.94
N ILE A 124 -10.75 11.10 1.43
CA ILE A 124 -10.83 10.81 2.86
C ILE A 124 -9.44 10.89 3.49
N VAL A 125 -8.46 10.13 2.97
CA VAL A 125 -7.11 10.06 3.54
C VAL A 125 -6.43 11.41 3.50
N SER A 126 -6.55 12.17 2.40
CA SER A 126 -5.94 13.50 2.28
C SER A 126 -6.54 14.50 3.26
N THR A 127 -7.85 14.45 3.48
CA THR A 127 -8.51 15.36 4.43
C THR A 127 -8.10 15.05 5.87
N VAL A 128 -8.01 13.76 6.21
CA VAL A 128 -7.57 13.33 7.55
C VAL A 128 -6.10 13.65 7.81
N THR A 129 -5.24 13.47 6.81
CA THR A 129 -3.79 13.61 6.98
C THR A 129 -3.28 15.03 6.78
N LEU A 130 -3.84 15.78 5.83
CA LEU A 130 -3.42 17.15 5.49
C LEU A 130 -4.31 18.22 6.10
N GLY A 131 -5.47 17.85 6.64
CA GLY A 131 -6.45 18.76 7.24
C GLY A 131 -7.35 19.50 6.24
N GLU A 132 -7.16 19.27 4.93
CA GLU A 132 -7.89 19.97 3.87
C GLU A 132 -8.39 19.01 2.79
N SER A 133 -9.63 19.24 2.31
CA SER A 133 -10.17 18.46 1.19
C SER A 133 -9.44 18.78 -0.09
N GLN A 134 -8.96 17.74 -0.77
CA GLN A 134 -8.25 17.86 -2.04
C GLN A 134 -9.20 17.85 -3.24
N HIS A 135 -10.52 17.77 -3.01
CA HIS A 135 -11.55 17.79 -4.06
C HIS A 135 -11.25 16.82 -5.23
N ALA A 136 -10.64 15.67 -4.90
CA ALA A 136 -10.13 14.72 -5.89
C ALA A 136 -11.23 14.11 -6.76
N GLN A 137 -12.45 14.01 -6.22
CA GLN A 137 -13.64 13.53 -6.92
C GLN A 137 -14.26 14.56 -7.86
N THR A 138 -13.99 15.86 -7.69
CA THR A 138 -14.67 16.95 -8.42
C THR A 138 -13.78 17.62 -9.45
N VAL A 139 -12.92 18.54 -9.03
CA VAL A 139 -12.01 19.34 -9.88
C VAL A 139 -10.72 18.57 -10.17
N GLY A 140 -10.43 17.56 -9.35
CA GLY A 140 -9.19 16.79 -9.38
C GLY A 140 -8.13 17.42 -8.47
N SER A 141 -7.25 16.57 -7.95
CA SER A 141 -6.18 16.97 -7.02
C SER A 141 -4.83 16.95 -7.72
N GLN A 142 -4.05 18.02 -7.57
CA GLN A 142 -2.66 18.05 -8.04
C GLN A 142 -1.81 17.05 -7.24
N ILE A 143 -2.02 16.94 -5.93
CA ILE A 143 -1.32 15.98 -5.07
C ILE A 143 -1.60 14.54 -5.53
N LEU A 144 -2.85 14.22 -5.91
CA LEU A 144 -3.18 12.90 -6.45
C LEU A 144 -2.43 12.63 -7.76
N LYS A 145 -2.31 13.62 -8.65
CA LYS A 145 -1.55 13.49 -9.90
C LYS A 145 -0.08 13.29 -9.62
N ASP A 146 0.51 14.09 -8.73
CA ASP A 146 1.92 14.01 -8.37
C ASP A 146 2.24 12.69 -7.68
N SER A 147 1.36 12.20 -6.80
CA SER A 147 1.49 10.88 -6.17
C SER A 147 1.52 9.77 -7.21
N ARG A 148 0.65 9.83 -8.23
CA ARG A 148 0.65 8.87 -9.35
C ARG A 148 1.91 8.98 -10.19
N ASN A 149 2.37 10.20 -10.47
CA ASN A 149 3.60 10.43 -11.23
C ASN A 149 4.82 9.86 -10.51
N LEU A 150 4.89 10.06 -9.19
CA LEU A 150 5.95 9.52 -8.36
C LEU A 150 5.93 7.99 -8.34
N VAL A 151 4.76 7.35 -8.22
CA VAL A 151 4.64 5.89 -8.38
C VAL A 151 5.14 5.44 -9.76
N ASN A 152 4.76 6.15 -10.83
CA ASN A 152 5.18 5.82 -12.19
C ASN A 152 6.69 5.99 -12.39
N LEU A 153 7.32 7.00 -11.78
CA LEU A 153 8.77 7.18 -11.78
C LEU A 153 9.46 6.03 -11.04
N ALA A 154 8.96 5.68 -9.86
CA ALA A 154 9.49 4.57 -9.06
C ALA A 154 9.36 3.20 -9.76
N ARG A 155 8.34 2.99 -10.61
CA ARG A 155 8.20 1.74 -11.38
C ARG A 155 9.40 1.44 -12.26
N GLY A 156 10.09 2.45 -12.79
CA GLY A 156 11.31 2.24 -13.59
C GLY A 156 12.49 1.73 -12.76
N GLU A 157 12.58 2.14 -11.50
CA GLU A 157 13.66 1.75 -10.57
C GLU A 157 13.36 0.45 -9.81
N THR A 158 12.08 0.04 -9.78
CA THR A 158 11.59 -1.13 -9.03
C THR A 158 11.26 -2.34 -9.90
N ASP A 159 11.60 -2.33 -11.20
CA ASP A 159 11.41 -3.51 -12.05
C ASP A 159 12.19 -4.70 -11.48
N PRO A 160 11.54 -5.82 -11.08
CA PRO A 160 12.22 -6.97 -10.51
C PRO A 160 13.25 -7.59 -11.46
N LEU A 161 13.01 -7.53 -12.77
CA LEU A 161 13.93 -8.08 -13.77
C LEU A 161 15.21 -7.25 -13.89
N ILE A 162 15.16 -5.96 -13.56
CA ILE A 162 16.33 -5.08 -13.54
C ILE A 162 16.97 -5.09 -12.15
N ALA A 163 16.15 -4.99 -11.10
CA ALA A 163 16.60 -4.92 -9.72
C ALA A 163 17.30 -6.21 -9.26
N TYR A 164 16.90 -7.38 -9.78
CA TYR A 164 17.48 -8.68 -9.40
C TYR A 164 18.23 -9.36 -10.54
N ASN A 165 18.55 -8.65 -11.62
CA ASN A 165 19.32 -9.21 -12.72
C ASN A 165 20.71 -9.69 -12.22
N PRO A 166 21.00 -11.00 -12.24
CA PRO A 166 22.30 -11.50 -11.79
C PRO A 166 23.45 -11.12 -12.75
N MET A 167 23.14 -10.67 -13.96
CA MET A 167 24.10 -10.33 -15.00
C MET A 167 24.38 -8.82 -15.11
N VAL A 168 23.49 -7.96 -14.60
CA VAL A 168 23.60 -6.50 -14.70
C VAL A 168 23.24 -5.89 -13.34
N GLN A 169 24.25 -5.56 -12.54
CA GLN A 169 24.04 -4.80 -11.30
C GLN A 169 24.17 -3.31 -11.61
N ILE A 170 23.05 -2.62 -11.79
CA ILE A 170 23.04 -1.16 -11.96
C ILE A 170 23.27 -0.51 -10.59
N PRO A 171 24.16 0.51 -10.46
CA PRO A 171 24.31 1.27 -9.22
C PRO A 171 22.97 1.89 -8.81
N ARG A 172 22.45 1.50 -7.65
CA ARG A 172 21.19 2.02 -7.10
C ARG A 172 21.45 3.40 -6.48
N ARG A 173 20.63 4.39 -6.83
CA ARG A 173 20.69 5.75 -6.26
C ARG A 173 20.12 5.80 -4.84
#